data_AF-A0A7J3FPE3-F1
#
_entry.id   AF-A0A7J3FPE3-F1
#
_cell.length_a   1.000
_cell.length_b   1.000
_cell.length_c   1.000
_cell.angle_alpha   90.00
_cell.angle_beta   90.00
_cell.angle_gamma   90.00
#
_symmetry.space_group_name_H-M   'P 1'
#
loop_
_entity.id
_entity.type
_entity.pdbx_description
1 polymer ?
#
loop_
_entity_poly.entity_id
_entity_poly.type
_entity_poly.pdbx_seq_one_letter_code
_entity_poly.pdbx_strand_id
1 'polypeptide(L)' 'MELPGGMEVLGLVPQDAEVEELDRKGLTIFHLRRDSPALLGVEGLLRRMGYLPGGGGRE' A
#
# COMPACT_ATOMS: atom_id res chain seq x y z
N MET A 1 -1.87 19.92 5.13
CA MET A 1 -1.46 19.62 3.75
C MET A 1 -2.67 19.94 2.87
N GLU A 2 -2.59 20.94 2.01
CA GLU A 2 -3.68 21.25 1.08
C GLU A 2 -3.46 20.46 -0.21
N LEU A 3 -4.46 19.71 -0.63
CA LEU A 3 -4.43 18.98 -1.89
C LEU A 3 -4.74 19.94 -3.03
N PRO A 4 -4.04 19.86 -4.17
CA PRO A 4 -4.43 20.60 -5.36
C PRO A 4 -5.90 20.36 -5.72
N GLY A 5 -6.58 21.42 -6.18
CA GLY A 5 -7.99 21.32 -6.56
C GLY A 5 -8.23 20.23 -7.60
N GLY A 6 -9.28 19.43 -7.39
CA GLY A 6 -9.64 18.30 -8.26
C GLY A 6 -8.96 16.96 -7.92
N MET A 7 -8.18 16.88 -6.84
CA MET A 7 -7.58 15.63 -6.37
C MET A 7 -8.39 14.96 -5.25
N GLU A 8 -8.44 13.62 -5.28
CA GLU A 8 -9.01 12.79 -4.21
C GLU A 8 -7.92 11.96 -3.52
N VAL A 9 -7.98 11.86 -2.19
CA VAL A 9 -7.14 10.92 -1.44
C VAL A 9 -7.77 9.53 -1.49
N LEU A 10 -7.09 8.59 -2.16
CA LEU A 10 -7.54 7.21 -2.27
C LEU A 10 -7.22 6.37 -1.02
N GLY A 11 -6.21 6.77 -0.25
CA GLY A 11 -5.82 6.10 0.98
C GLY A 11 -4.44 6.52 1.45
N LEU A 12 -3.97 5.89 2.52
CA LEU A 12 -2.67 6.13 3.13
C LEU A 12 -1.90 4.82 3.19
N VAL A 13 -0.62 4.87 2.83
CA VAL A 13 0.32 3.77 3.09
C VAL A 13 1.04 4.11 4.39
N PRO A 14 0.94 3.28 5.44
CA PRO A 14 1.63 3.55 6.70
C PRO A 14 3.15 3.45 6.52
N GLN A 15 3.90 4.16 7.35
CA GLN A 15 5.35 4.00 7.42
C GLN A 15 5.70 2.60 7.94
N ASP A 16 6.71 1.98 7.35
CA ASP A 16 7.13 0.62 7.68
C ASP A 16 8.67 0.54 7.62
N ALA A 17 9.30 0.24 8.76
CA ALA A 17 10.76 0.15 8.87
C ALA A 17 11.34 -0.97 7.98
N GLU A 18 10.55 -2.00 7.66
CA GLU A 18 10.96 -3.08 6.76
C GLU A 18 11.12 -2.56 5.32
N VAL A 19 10.27 -1.61 4.90
CA VAL A 19 10.40 -0.94 3.59
C VAL A 19 11.70 -0.13 3.52
N GLU A 20 12.01 0.63 4.57
CA GLU A 20 13.25 1.42 4.64
C GLU A 20 14.49 0.50 4.57
N GLU A 21 14.46 -0.65 5.24
CA GLU A 21 15.55 -1.61 5.21
C GLU A 21 15.73 -2.29 3.83
N LEU A 22 14.64 -2.59 3.13
CA LEU A 22 14.70 -3.14 1.78
C LEU A 22 15.24 -2.12 0.78
N ASP A 23 14.82 -0.86 0.88
CA ASP A 23 15.32 0.23 0.03
C ASP A 23 16.84 0.38 0.16
N ARG A 24 17.37 0.38 1.40
CA ARG A 24 18.83 0.39 1.65
C ARG A 24 19.59 -0.76 0.99
N LYS A 25 18.92 -1.90 0.77
CA LYS A 25 19.50 -3.10 0.15
C LYS A 25 19.28 -3.16 -1.36
N GLY A 26 18.59 -2.18 -1.95
CA GLY A 26 18.20 -2.22 -3.36
C GLY A 26 17.19 -3.33 -3.66
N LEU A 27 16.39 -3.74 -2.66
CA LEU A 27 15.37 -4.77 -2.77
C LEU A 27 13.99 -4.15 -2.92
N THR A 28 13.12 -4.83 -3.64
CA THR A 28 11.75 -4.37 -3.92
C THR A 28 10.75 -4.93 -2.91
N ILE A 29 9.54 -4.34 -2.88
CA ILE A 29 8.42 -4.72 -2.00
C ILE A 29 8.03 -6.20 -2.05
N PHE A 30 8.42 -6.95 -3.09
CA PHE A 30 8.18 -8.39 -3.19
C PHE A 30 8.90 -9.21 -2.12
N HIS A 31 9.86 -8.60 -1.41
CA HIS A 31 10.59 -9.21 -0.31
C HIS A 31 9.97 -8.90 1.06
N LEU A 32 8.93 -8.06 1.12
CA LEU A 32 8.22 -7.78 2.37
C LEU A 32 7.48 -9.02 2.85
N ARG A 33 7.38 -9.17 4.16
CA ARG A 33 6.45 -10.13 4.74
C ARG A 33 5.02 -9.82 4.33
N ARG A 34 4.21 -10.87 4.17
CA ARG A 34 2.80 -10.76 3.74
C ARG A 34 1.94 -9.93 4.68
N ASP A 35 2.32 -9.82 5.95
CA ASP A 35 1.66 -9.05 6.99
C ASP A 35 2.25 -7.64 7.18
N SER A 36 3.15 -7.19 6.29
CA SER A 36 3.68 -5.82 6.30
C SER A 36 2.54 -4.79 6.23
N PRO A 37 2.47 -3.83 7.16
CA PRO A 37 1.49 -2.75 7.12
C PRO A 37 1.51 -1.95 5.81
N ALA A 38 2.70 -1.70 5.26
CA ALA A 38 2.84 -1.00 3.99
C ALA A 38 2.26 -1.83 2.84
N LEU A 39 2.53 -3.14 2.81
CA LEU A 39 2.01 -4.04 1.78
C LEU A 39 0.48 -4.11 1.81
N LEU A 40 -0.12 -4.21 3.00
CA LEU A 40 -1.57 -4.19 3.19
C LEU A 40 -2.19 -2.85 2.77
N GLY A 41 -1.52 -1.72 3.06
CA GLY A 41 -1.95 -0.39 2.62
C GLY A 41 -1.97 -0.26 1.10
N VAL A 42 -0.91 -0.74 0.43
CA VAL A 42 -0.83 -0.76 -1.04
C VAL A 42 -1.90 -1.68 -1.64
N GLU A 43 -2.14 -2.86 -1.06
CA GLU A 43 -3.20 -3.77 -1.51
C GLU A 43 -4.57 -3.08 -1.47
N GLY A 44 -4.88 -2.37 -0.38
CA GLY A 44 -6.12 -1.60 -0.24
C GLY A 44 -6.27 -0.52 -1.31
N LEU A 45 -5.20 0.22 -1.62
CA LEU A 45 -5.19 1.22 -2.68
C LEU A 45 -5.45 0.59 -4.06
N LEU A 46 -4.77 -0.51 -4.37
CA LEU A 46 -4.92 -1.20 -5.65
C LEU A 46 -6.34 -1.75 -5.84
N ARG A 47 -6.97 -2.27 -4.78
CA ARG A 47 -8.38 -2.69 -4.81
C ARG A 47 -9.32 -1.51 -5.08
N ARG A 48 -9.12 -0.37 -4.40
CA ARG A 48 -9.95 0.84 -4.61
C ARG A 48 -9.83 1.40 -6.02
N MET A 49 -8.64 1.32 -6.62
CA MET A 49 -8.40 1.70 -8.00
C MET A 49 -8.89 0.67 -9.04
N GLY A 50 -9.38 -0.50 -8.59
CA GLY A 50 -9.86 -1.57 -9.47
C GLY A 50 -8.78 -2.42 -10.13
N TYR A 51 -7.53 -2.34 -9.67
CA TYR A 51 -6.41 -3.16 -10.17
C TYR A 51 -6.36 -4.55 -9.54
N LEU A 52 -6.98 -4.74 -8.38
CA LEU A 52 -7.12 -6.04 -7.73
C LEU A 52 -8.61 -6.34 -7.54
N PRO A 53 -9.02 -7.62 -7.69
CA PRO A 53 -10.38 -8.01 -7.36
C PRO A 53 -10.67 -7.67 -5.89
N GLY A 54 -11.82 -7.05 -5.64
CA GLY A 54 -12.32 -6.87 -4.28
C GLY A 54 -12.47 -8.24 -3.65
N GLY A 55 -11.72 -8.53 -2.58
CA GLY A 55 -11.82 -9.77 -1.86
C GLY A 55 -13.22 -9.93 -1.26
N GLY A 56 -14.13 -10.53 -2.02
CA GLY A 56 -15.37 -11.06 -1.50
C GLY A 56 -15.07 -12.30 -0.67
N GLY A 57 -15.33 -12.23 0.64
CA GLY A 57 -15.33 -13.40 1.51
C GLY A 57 -14.76 -13.16 2.90
N ARG A 58 -15.52 -12.50 3.77
CA ARG A 58 -15.83 -12.95 5.13
C ARG A 58 -16.85 -12.02 5.78
N GLU A 59 -18.10 -12.46 5.70
CA GLU A 59 -19.01 -12.43 6.85
C GLU A 59 -18.40 -13.25 8.00
#